data_AF-A0ABC8BVA4-F1
#
_entry.id   AF-A0ABC8BVA4-F1
#
_cell.length_a   1.000
_cell.length_b   1.000
_cell.length_c   1.000
_cell.angle_alpha   90.00
_cell.angle_beta   90.00
_cell.angle_gamma   90.00
#
_symmetry.space_group_name_H-M   'P 1'
#
loop_
_entity.id
_entity.type
_entity.pdbx_description
1 polymer ?
#
loop_
_entity_poly.entity_id
_entity_poly.type
_entity_poly.pdbx_seq_one_letter_code
_entity_poly.pdbx_strand_id
1 'polypeptide(L)'
;MTDGGATWNRLAALLPPAQGEEFKDCWAIGEQEAGLGLLVSGILRDDVAISETVRAEISVLAEVWGEREALAPRLRRCRGDGRPASAAYLIERDDVLVGGDTVAAGLSGSGLVPVPWIGCARCGRALVRVHIREPWGDLSYAAEQYAITTPDRTAVARLFPAGTAGAAEQAFGGLLETCDPAAGQVL
;
A
#
# COMPACT_ATOMS: atom_id res chain seq x y z
N MET A 1 -15.75 -9.24 2.52
CA MET A 1 -15.82 -7.98 1.75
C MET A 1 -15.74 -6.85 2.75
N THR A 2 -14.60 -6.18 2.82
CA THR A 2 -14.57 -4.80 3.32
C THR A 2 -15.55 -4.00 2.47
N ASP A 3 -16.33 -3.14 3.10
CA ASP A 3 -17.32 -2.30 2.43
C ASP A 3 -16.57 -1.26 1.57
N GLY A 4 -16.25 -1.63 0.32
CA GLY A 4 -15.54 -0.76 -0.61
C GLY A 4 -16.23 0.60 -0.75
N GLY A 5 -17.56 0.64 -0.68
CA GLY A 5 -18.33 1.87 -0.67
C GLY A 5 -17.99 2.78 0.51
N ALA A 6 -17.80 2.23 1.71
CA ALA A 6 -17.39 3.01 2.88
C ALA A 6 -15.99 3.63 2.73
N THR A 7 -15.04 2.88 2.18
CA THR A 7 -13.69 3.42 1.89
C THR A 7 -13.75 4.55 0.87
N TRP A 8 -14.48 4.37 -0.23
CA TRP A 8 -14.66 5.39 -1.26
C TRP A 8 -15.35 6.64 -0.71
N ASN A 9 -16.41 6.49 0.08
CA ASN A 9 -17.10 7.62 0.72
C ASN A 9 -16.16 8.42 1.64
N ARG A 10 -15.31 7.74 2.42
CA ARG A 10 -14.33 8.42 3.28
C ARG A 10 -13.26 9.15 2.48
N LEU A 11 -12.78 8.57 1.38
CA LEU A 11 -11.79 9.22 0.52
C LEU A 11 -12.39 10.42 -0.24
N ALA A 12 -13.66 10.33 -0.65
CA ALA A 12 -14.39 11.45 -1.26
C ALA A 12 -14.42 12.67 -0.34
N ALA A 13 -14.54 12.45 0.98
CA ALA A 13 -14.56 13.51 1.98
C ALA A 13 -13.22 14.26 2.15
N LEU A 14 -12.13 13.79 1.53
CA LEU A 14 -10.87 14.53 1.45
C LEU A 14 -10.94 15.68 0.44
N LEU A 15 -11.87 15.60 -0.52
CA LEU A 15 -11.98 16.55 -1.62
C LEU A 15 -13.07 17.59 -1.36
N PRO A 16 -13.02 18.75 -2.02
CA PRO A 16 -14.16 19.65 -2.11
C PRO A 16 -15.41 18.92 -2.62
N PRO A 17 -16.63 19.26 -2.16
CA PRO A 17 -17.84 18.46 -2.38
C PRO A 17 -18.08 18.05 -3.85
N ALA A 18 -17.96 18.99 -4.79
CA ALA A 18 -18.18 18.70 -6.21
C ALA A 18 -17.21 17.64 -6.77
N GLN A 19 -15.94 17.68 -6.35
CA GLN A 19 -14.93 16.71 -6.75
C GLN A 19 -15.12 15.38 -6.03
N GLY A 20 -15.54 15.42 -4.78
CA GLY A 20 -15.89 14.23 -4.00
C GLY A 20 -17.07 13.47 -4.63
N GLU A 21 -18.08 14.17 -5.16
CA GLU A 21 -19.16 13.54 -5.94
C GLU A 21 -18.63 12.93 -7.25
N GLU A 22 -17.83 13.66 -8.03
CA GLU A 22 -17.24 13.16 -9.27
C GLU A 22 -16.40 11.88 -9.04
N PHE A 23 -15.62 11.86 -7.97
CA PHE A 23 -14.88 10.67 -7.54
C PHE A 23 -15.80 9.49 -7.20
N LYS A 24 -16.93 9.72 -6.51
CA LYS A 24 -17.89 8.65 -6.19
C LYS A 24 -18.65 8.17 -7.42
N ASP A 25 -18.93 9.05 -8.38
CA ASP A 25 -19.61 8.68 -9.62
C ASP A 25 -18.78 7.65 -10.40
N CYS A 26 -17.45 7.78 -10.41
CA CYS A 26 -16.55 6.77 -10.97
C CYS A 26 -16.78 5.37 -10.36
N TRP A 27 -16.96 5.26 -9.04
CA TRP A 27 -17.29 3.98 -8.41
C TRP A 27 -18.65 3.43 -8.87
N ALA A 28 -19.65 4.31 -8.98
CA ALA A 28 -21.00 3.91 -9.36
C ALA A 28 -21.08 3.37 -10.81
N ILE A 29 -20.19 3.81 -11.69
CA ILE A 29 -20.17 3.40 -13.10
C ILE A 29 -19.08 2.36 -13.43
N GLY A 30 -18.25 1.96 -12.45
CA GLY A 30 -17.19 0.96 -12.66
C GLY A 30 -15.92 1.52 -13.32
N GLU A 31 -15.59 2.78 -13.04
CA GLU A 31 -14.41 3.50 -13.56
C GLU A 31 -13.43 3.82 -12.42
N GLN A 32 -13.04 2.80 -11.66
CA GLN A 32 -12.29 2.98 -10.42
C GLN A 32 -10.88 3.56 -10.64
N GLU A 33 -10.23 3.18 -11.73
CA GLU A 33 -8.92 3.69 -12.17
C GLU A 33 -8.98 5.21 -12.37
N ALA A 34 -9.99 5.67 -13.12
CA ALA A 34 -10.23 7.09 -13.36
C ALA A 34 -10.54 7.83 -12.04
N GLY A 35 -11.36 7.22 -11.17
CA GLY A 35 -11.64 7.75 -9.84
C GLY A 35 -10.37 7.97 -9.01
N LEU A 36 -9.47 6.98 -8.94
CA LEU A 36 -8.20 7.13 -8.23
C LEU A 36 -7.32 8.24 -8.84
N GLY A 37 -7.33 8.36 -10.16
CA GLY A 37 -6.70 9.47 -10.87
C GLY A 37 -7.26 10.83 -10.45
N LEU A 38 -8.58 10.97 -10.36
CA LEU A 38 -9.25 12.20 -9.90
C LEU A 38 -8.94 12.52 -8.44
N LEU A 39 -8.98 11.51 -7.56
CA LEU A 39 -8.67 11.66 -6.14
C LEU A 39 -7.27 12.23 -5.92
N VAL A 40 -6.24 11.62 -6.53
CA VAL A 40 -4.86 12.08 -6.38
C VAL A 40 -4.65 13.44 -7.06
N SER A 41 -5.34 13.71 -8.17
CA SER A 41 -5.33 15.03 -8.81
C SER A 41 -5.92 16.12 -7.93
N GLY A 42 -7.08 15.86 -7.31
CA GLY A 42 -7.77 16.80 -6.43
C GLY A 42 -6.94 17.10 -5.18
N ILE A 43 -6.39 16.07 -4.53
CA ILE A 43 -5.49 16.24 -3.38
C ILE A 43 -4.30 17.16 -3.73
N LEU A 44 -3.65 16.92 -4.87
CA LEU A 44 -2.51 17.74 -5.31
C LEU A 44 -2.90 19.15 -5.71
N ARG A 45 -4.00 19.32 -6.44
CA ARG A 45 -4.46 20.62 -6.92
C ARG A 45 -4.84 21.54 -5.75
N ASP A 46 -5.54 21.00 -4.77
CA ASP A 46 -6.10 21.77 -3.66
C ASP A 46 -5.19 21.73 -2.40
N ASP A 47 -3.97 21.20 -2.53
CA ASP A 47 -2.98 21.01 -1.46
C ASP A 47 -3.58 20.38 -0.19
N VAL A 48 -4.46 19.39 -0.37
CA VAL A 48 -5.10 18.69 0.74
C VAL A 48 -4.04 17.91 1.51
N ALA A 49 -3.88 18.22 2.79
CA ALA A 49 -3.00 17.48 3.67
C ALA A 49 -3.60 16.10 3.97
N ILE A 50 -2.84 15.04 3.71
CA ILE A 50 -3.25 13.66 4.01
C ILE A 50 -2.29 13.01 5.01
N SER A 51 -2.83 12.16 5.88
CA SER A 51 -2.01 11.33 6.77
C SER A 51 -1.26 10.26 5.99
N GLU A 52 -0.15 9.77 6.55
CA GLU A 52 0.59 8.64 5.96
C GLU A 52 -0.25 7.35 5.87
N THR A 53 -1.21 7.14 6.77
CA THR A 53 -2.14 6.01 6.69
C THR A 53 -3.07 6.14 5.49
N VAL A 54 -3.58 7.35 5.22
CA VAL A 54 -4.42 7.62 4.02
C VAL A 54 -3.60 7.47 2.75
N ARG A 55 -2.35 7.96 2.74
CA ARG A 55 -1.42 7.79 1.62
C ARG A 55 -1.16 6.30 1.33
N ALA A 56 -0.93 5.51 2.37
CA ALA A 56 -0.74 4.07 2.29
C ALA A 56 -1.98 3.36 1.73
N GLU A 57 -3.17 3.74 2.19
CA GLU A 57 -4.42 3.18 1.71
C GLU A 57 -4.71 3.51 0.23
N ILE A 58 -4.48 4.76 -0.21
CA ILE A 58 -4.61 5.11 -1.63
C ILE A 58 -3.60 4.32 -2.47
N SER A 59 -2.39 4.10 -1.96
CA SER A 59 -1.43 3.23 -2.64
C SER A 59 -1.95 1.80 -2.79
N VAL A 60 -2.64 1.25 -1.79
CA VAL A 60 -3.24 -0.09 -1.87
C VAL A 60 -4.33 -0.15 -2.91
N LEU A 61 -5.22 0.84 -2.96
CA LEU A 61 -6.25 0.92 -4.00
C LEU A 61 -5.62 1.04 -5.40
N ALA A 62 -4.55 1.82 -5.54
CA ALA A 62 -3.82 1.93 -6.80
C ALA A 62 -3.19 0.59 -7.22
N GLU A 63 -2.70 -0.22 -6.29
CA GLU A 63 -2.23 -1.59 -6.61
C GLU A 63 -3.38 -2.49 -7.09
N VAL A 64 -4.52 -2.46 -6.38
CA VAL A 64 -5.70 -3.29 -6.68
C VAL A 64 -6.26 -3.01 -8.08
N TRP A 65 -6.29 -1.74 -8.46
CA TRP A 65 -6.82 -1.28 -9.76
C TRP A 65 -5.72 -1.08 -10.81
N GLY A 66 -4.49 -1.56 -10.56
CA GLY A 66 -3.42 -1.52 -11.56
C GLY A 66 -2.87 -0.11 -11.88
N GLU A 67 -3.18 0.90 -11.07
CA GLU A 67 -2.80 2.30 -11.23
C GLU A 67 -1.53 2.70 -10.45
N ARG A 68 -0.89 1.76 -9.75
CA ARG A 68 0.25 2.08 -8.86
C ARG A 68 1.38 2.81 -9.59
N GLU A 69 1.81 2.33 -10.76
CA GLU A 69 2.93 2.94 -11.49
C GLU A 69 2.61 4.40 -11.89
N ALA A 70 1.37 4.66 -12.29
CA ALA A 70 0.93 6.00 -12.65
C ALA A 70 0.79 6.93 -11.41
N LEU A 71 0.30 6.40 -10.29
CA LEU A 71 -0.07 7.20 -9.12
C LEU A 71 1.04 7.31 -8.07
N ALA A 72 1.97 6.37 -7.96
CA ALA A 72 3.00 6.38 -6.92
C ALA A 72 3.87 7.65 -6.94
N PRO A 73 4.39 8.15 -8.09
CA PRO A 73 5.13 9.41 -8.13
C PRO A 73 4.30 10.62 -7.70
N ARG A 74 2.99 10.58 -7.98
CA ARG A 74 2.05 11.66 -7.65
C ARG A 74 1.72 11.64 -6.16
N LEU A 75 1.47 10.46 -5.61
CA LEU A 75 1.25 10.24 -4.19
C LEU A 75 2.44 10.71 -3.36
N ARG A 76 3.69 10.52 -3.80
CA ARG A 76 4.88 11.05 -3.12
C ARG A 76 4.89 12.58 -3.01
N ARG A 77 4.25 13.30 -3.94
CA ARG A 77 4.15 14.77 -3.91
C ARG A 77 3.03 15.30 -3.01
N CYS A 78 2.10 14.46 -2.58
CA CYS A 78 1.01 14.89 -1.70
C CYS A 78 1.58 15.37 -0.36
N ARG A 79 1.06 16.50 0.13
CA ARG A 79 1.46 17.07 1.42
C ARG A 79 1.01 16.18 2.57
N GLY A 80 1.92 15.88 3.49
CA GLY A 80 1.59 15.21 4.74
C GLY A 80 0.84 16.14 5.69
N ASP A 81 -0.04 15.59 6.54
CA ASP A 81 -0.78 16.34 7.57
C ASP A 81 0.07 16.79 8.77
N GLY A 82 1.37 16.53 8.74
CA GLY A 82 2.33 16.90 9.78
C GLY A 82 2.19 16.10 11.07
N ARG A 83 1.26 15.12 11.12
CA ARG A 83 1.09 14.25 12.27
C ARG A 83 2.03 13.05 12.13
N PRO A 84 2.59 12.53 13.24
CA PRO A 84 3.30 11.27 13.20
C PRO A 84 2.42 10.18 12.60
N ALA A 85 3.00 9.32 11.76
CA ALA A 85 2.30 8.17 11.22
C ALA A 85 1.77 7.31 12.39
N SER A 86 0.45 7.28 12.56
CA SER A 86 -0.17 6.62 13.71
C SER A 86 -0.43 5.13 13.47
N ALA A 87 -0.45 4.69 12.21
CA ALA A 87 -0.73 3.31 11.86
C ALA A 87 0.17 2.78 10.75
N ALA A 88 0.18 3.42 9.56
CA ALA A 88 0.94 2.96 8.42
C ALA A 88 1.63 4.12 7.68
N TYR A 89 2.70 3.81 6.96
CA TYR A 89 3.41 4.76 6.09
C TYR A 89 3.97 4.06 4.85
N LEU A 90 4.12 4.81 3.76
CA LEU A 90 4.78 4.30 2.56
C LEU A 90 6.28 4.21 2.77
N ILE A 91 6.89 3.09 2.38
CA ILE A 91 8.34 2.96 2.37
C ILE A 91 8.85 3.63 1.09
N GLU A 92 9.52 4.79 1.23
CA GLU A 92 9.87 5.70 0.11
C GLU A 92 10.96 5.20 -0.86
N ARG A 93 11.33 3.91 -0.85
CA ARG A 93 12.49 3.42 -1.63
C ARG A 93 12.10 2.37 -2.67
N ASP A 94 12.06 2.81 -3.92
CA ASP A 94 12.23 1.95 -5.10
C ASP A 94 13.73 1.57 -5.29
N ASP A 95 14.67 2.24 -4.60
CA ASP A 95 16.12 2.17 -4.90
C ASP A 95 16.95 1.30 -3.93
N VAL A 96 16.32 0.72 -2.91
CA VAL A 96 16.97 -0.32 -2.12
C VAL A 96 16.33 -1.63 -2.54
N LEU A 97 16.88 -2.21 -3.61
CA LEU A 97 17.06 -3.65 -3.61
C LEU A 97 17.67 -3.94 -2.24
N VAL A 98 16.90 -4.59 -1.36
CA VAL A 98 17.47 -5.21 -0.17
C VAL A 98 18.47 -6.18 -0.75
N GLY A 99 19.74 -5.78 -0.78
CA GLY A 99 20.82 -6.60 -1.27
C GLY A 99 20.79 -7.86 -0.45
N GLY A 100 20.35 -8.96 -1.07
CA GLY A 100 20.52 -10.34 -0.64
C GLY A 100 19.90 -10.79 0.68
N ASP A 101 19.86 -9.98 1.74
CA ASP A 101 20.15 -10.56 3.05
C ASP A 101 19.14 -10.31 4.16
N THR A 102 18.03 -9.59 3.97
CA THR A 102 17.07 -9.39 5.09
C THR A 102 15.59 -9.29 4.71
N VAL A 103 15.15 -10.08 3.72
CA VAL A 103 13.77 -10.67 3.65
C VAL A 103 13.83 -12.13 3.15
N ALA A 104 15.05 -12.67 3.01
CA ALA A 104 15.40 -13.54 1.89
C ALA A 104 15.47 -15.05 2.20
N ALA A 105 15.69 -15.48 3.44
CA ALA A 105 15.98 -16.90 3.67
C ALA A 105 14.78 -17.84 3.35
N GLY A 106 13.54 -17.37 3.51
CA GLY A 106 12.34 -18.17 3.25
C GLY A 106 11.73 -18.02 1.85
N LEU A 107 11.95 -16.89 1.17
CA LEU A 107 11.34 -16.56 -0.13
C LEU A 107 12.35 -16.54 -1.29
N SER A 108 13.64 -16.34 -1.03
CA SER A 108 14.64 -16.17 -2.10
C SER A 108 15.12 -17.48 -2.74
N GLY A 109 14.67 -18.63 -2.25
CA GLY A 109 14.97 -19.94 -2.83
C GLY A 109 14.26 -20.24 -4.16
N SER A 110 13.29 -19.42 -4.59
CA SER A 110 12.37 -19.75 -5.69
C SER A 110 12.29 -18.70 -6.81
N GLY A 111 13.28 -17.80 -6.94
CA GLY A 111 13.24 -16.73 -7.95
C GLY A 111 12.26 -15.59 -7.62
N LEU A 112 11.77 -15.55 -6.38
CA LEU A 112 10.90 -14.50 -5.88
C LEU A 112 11.72 -13.33 -5.32
N VAL A 113 11.25 -12.11 -5.61
CA VAL A 113 11.88 -10.84 -5.22
C VAL A 113 10.93 -10.08 -4.28
N PRO A 114 11.23 -10.00 -2.98
CA PRO A 114 10.45 -9.20 -2.04
C PRO A 114 10.78 -7.70 -2.17
N VAL A 115 9.76 -6.88 -2.36
CA VAL A 115 9.82 -5.41 -2.44
C VAL A 115 9.03 -4.82 -1.26
N PRO A 116 9.69 -4.27 -0.23
CA PRO A 116 9.01 -3.59 0.86
C PRO A 116 8.14 -2.45 0.36
N TRP A 117 6.92 -2.33 0.91
CA TRP A 117 5.93 -1.38 0.40
C TRP A 117 5.35 -0.48 1.49
N ILE A 118 4.78 -1.06 2.55
CA ILE A 118 4.10 -0.29 3.61
C ILE A 118 4.63 -0.70 4.97
N GLY A 119 5.11 0.24 5.76
CA GLY A 119 5.54 0.00 7.14
C GLY A 119 4.41 0.24 8.14
N CYS A 120 4.41 -0.50 9.25
CA CYS A 120 3.56 -0.24 10.40
C CYS A 120 4.34 0.60 11.42
N ALA A 121 3.86 1.82 11.68
CA ALA A 121 4.54 2.75 12.59
C ALA A 121 4.52 2.30 14.07
N ARG A 122 3.63 1.35 14.41
CA ARG A 122 3.39 0.90 15.78
C ARG A 122 4.23 -0.31 16.19
N CYS A 123 4.41 -1.28 15.28
CA CYS A 123 5.14 -2.52 15.58
C CYS A 123 6.36 -2.75 14.68
N GLY A 124 6.64 -1.87 13.72
CA GLY A 124 7.80 -1.96 12.83
C GLY A 124 7.69 -3.03 11.72
N ARG A 125 6.65 -3.87 11.72
CA ARG A 125 6.38 -4.83 10.64
C ARG A 125 6.17 -4.12 9.30
N ALA A 126 6.46 -4.82 8.20
CA ALA A 126 6.25 -4.30 6.86
C ALA A 126 5.36 -5.22 6.02
N LEU A 127 4.49 -4.63 5.23
CA LEU A 127 3.86 -5.26 4.09
C LEU A 127 4.81 -5.19 2.89
N VAL A 128 5.00 -6.33 2.26
CA VAL A 128 5.94 -6.59 1.17
C VAL A 128 5.14 -7.11 -0.02
N ARG A 129 5.45 -6.60 -1.21
CA ARG A 129 5.01 -7.15 -2.49
C ARG A 129 6.06 -8.13 -2.97
N VAL A 130 5.67 -9.34 -3.33
CA VAL A 130 6.61 -10.36 -3.78
C VAL A 130 6.39 -10.60 -5.26
N HIS A 131 7.42 -10.35 -6.05
CA HIS A 131 7.40 -10.45 -7.51
C HIS A 131 8.21 -11.64 -7.98
N ILE A 132 8.05 -12.03 -9.24
CA ILE A 132 9.06 -12.82 -9.96
C ILE A 132 9.95 -11.87 -10.76
N ARG A 133 11.16 -12.33 -11.08
CA ARG A 133 11.98 -11.70 -12.11
C ARG A 133 11.62 -12.29 -13.46
N GLU A 134 11.15 -11.44 -14.35
CA GLU A 134 10.78 -11.78 -15.71
C GLU A 134 12.02 -12.14 -16.55
N PRO A 135 11.87 -12.90 -17.65
CA PRO A 135 13.00 -13.28 -18.52
C PRO A 135 13.79 -12.10 -19.09
N TRP A 136 13.16 -10.93 -19.24
CA TRP A 136 13.80 -9.69 -19.70
C TRP A 136 14.47 -8.88 -18.58
N GLY A 137 14.43 -9.35 -17.32
CA GLY A 137 15.18 -8.82 -16.18
C GLY A 137 14.38 -7.96 -15.20
N ASP A 138 13.24 -7.42 -15.63
CA ASP A 138 12.36 -6.61 -14.78
C ASP A 138 11.56 -7.48 -13.79
N LEU A 139 10.91 -6.84 -12.83
CA LEU A 139 9.95 -7.51 -11.95
C LEU A 139 8.60 -7.66 -12.66
N SER A 140 7.85 -8.70 -12.29
CA SER A 140 6.46 -8.85 -12.74
C SER A 140 5.65 -7.59 -12.42
N TYR A 141 4.77 -7.20 -13.35
CA TYR A 141 3.96 -5.98 -13.19
C TYR A 141 3.12 -6.01 -11.91
N ALA A 142 2.41 -7.13 -11.71
CA ALA A 142 1.66 -7.43 -10.49
C ALA A 142 2.51 -8.27 -9.54
N ALA A 143 2.26 -8.10 -8.24
CA ALA A 143 2.82 -9.00 -7.23
C ALA A 143 2.18 -10.40 -7.34
N GLU A 144 2.99 -11.44 -7.19
CA GLU A 144 2.53 -12.83 -7.12
C GLU A 144 1.89 -13.15 -5.75
N GLN A 145 2.35 -12.44 -4.72
CA GLN A 145 1.83 -12.55 -3.36
C GLN A 145 2.20 -11.32 -2.53
N TYR A 146 1.46 -11.12 -1.45
CA TYR A 146 1.75 -10.13 -0.44
C TYR A 146 2.16 -10.82 0.86
N ALA A 147 3.13 -10.23 1.56
CA ALA A 147 3.66 -10.79 2.80
C ALA A 147 3.74 -9.73 3.89
N ILE A 148 3.40 -10.08 5.12
CA ILE A 148 3.72 -9.28 6.29
C ILE A 148 4.98 -9.86 6.91
N THR A 149 6.02 -9.04 7.09
CA THR A 149 7.27 -9.44 7.73
C THR A 149 7.30 -9.08 9.20
N THR A 150 8.20 -9.73 9.92
CA THR A 150 8.66 -9.34 11.26
C THR A 150 9.33 -7.96 11.25
N PRO A 151 9.46 -7.27 12.40
CA PRO A 151 9.98 -5.91 12.44
C PRO A 151 11.44 -5.77 11.96
N ASP A 152 12.27 -6.78 12.25
CA ASP A 152 13.65 -6.91 11.75
C ASP A 152 13.71 -7.41 10.30
N ARG A 153 12.55 -7.73 9.72
CA ARG A 153 12.33 -8.20 8.35
C ARG A 153 12.96 -9.56 8.02
N THR A 154 13.44 -10.30 9.02
CA THR A 154 14.15 -11.57 8.81
C THR A 154 13.22 -12.73 8.46
N ALA A 155 11.96 -12.65 8.89
CA ALA A 155 10.96 -13.71 8.71
C ALA A 155 9.61 -13.19 8.21
N VAL A 156 8.89 -14.03 7.48
CA VAL A 156 7.51 -13.81 7.05
C VAL A 156 6.56 -14.25 8.16
N ALA A 157 5.73 -13.32 8.65
CA ALA A 157 4.71 -13.60 9.65
C ALA A 157 3.40 -14.09 9.03
N ARG A 158 3.06 -13.60 7.82
CA ARG A 158 1.83 -13.99 7.11
C ARG A 158 1.96 -13.80 5.60
N LEU A 159 1.33 -14.69 4.83
CA LEU A 159 1.27 -14.66 3.37
C LEU A 159 -0.16 -14.50 2.87
N PHE A 160 -0.31 -13.82 1.74
CA PHE A 160 -1.56 -13.55 1.05
C PHE A 160 -1.35 -13.79 -0.46
N PRO A 161 -1.83 -14.91 -1.02
CA PRO A 161 -1.68 -15.21 -2.44
C PRO A 161 -2.45 -14.21 -3.31
N ALA A 162 -1.82 -13.64 -4.34
CA ALA A 162 -2.43 -12.57 -5.16
C ALA A 162 -3.64 -13.03 -5.96
N GLY A 163 -3.77 -14.33 -6.27
CA GLY A 163 -4.94 -14.90 -6.94
C GLY A 163 -6.24 -14.88 -6.12
N THR A 164 -6.20 -14.39 -4.87
CA THR A 164 -7.39 -14.21 -4.03
C THR A 164 -7.97 -12.82 -4.24
N ALA A 165 -9.28 -12.72 -4.46
CA ALA A 165 -9.96 -11.43 -4.56
C ALA A 165 -9.69 -10.56 -3.32
N GLY A 166 -9.18 -9.34 -3.55
CA GLY A 166 -8.86 -8.38 -2.50
C GLY A 166 -7.62 -8.74 -1.65
N ALA A 167 -6.66 -9.50 -2.19
CA ALA A 167 -5.47 -9.94 -1.45
C ALA A 167 -4.65 -8.77 -0.90
N ALA A 168 -4.50 -7.68 -1.66
CA ALA A 168 -3.76 -6.49 -1.24
C ALA A 168 -4.44 -5.79 -0.06
N GLU A 169 -5.76 -5.59 -0.13
CA GLU A 169 -6.54 -5.00 0.96
C GLU A 169 -6.55 -5.89 2.20
N GLN A 170 -6.67 -7.21 2.04
CA GLN A 170 -6.57 -8.16 3.14
C GLN A 170 -5.20 -8.12 3.81
N ALA A 171 -4.12 -8.01 3.02
CA ALA A 171 -2.77 -7.90 3.54
C ALA A 171 -2.55 -6.58 4.29
N PHE A 172 -3.08 -5.47 3.76
CA PHE A 172 -3.05 -4.17 4.44
C PHE A 172 -3.88 -4.17 5.73
N GLY A 173 -5.11 -4.70 5.70
CA GLY A 173 -5.93 -4.90 6.89
C GLY A 173 -5.22 -5.76 7.94
N GLY A 174 -4.59 -6.86 7.51
CA GLY A 174 -3.76 -7.70 8.36
C GLY A 174 -2.57 -6.96 8.99
N LEU A 175 -1.93 -6.04 8.26
CA LEU A 175 -0.86 -5.20 8.79
C LEU A 175 -1.37 -4.28 9.92
N LEU A 176 -2.59 -3.75 9.76
CA LEU A 176 -3.22 -2.85 10.73
C LEU A 176 -3.78 -3.58 11.95
N GLU A 177 -4.35 -4.77 11.78
CA GLU A 177 -5.00 -5.55 12.85
C GLU A 177 -3.99 -6.29 13.74
N THR A 178 -2.96 -6.90 13.14
CA THR A 178 -2.05 -7.82 13.84
C THR A 178 -0.97 -7.08 14.66
N CYS A 179 -1.14 -5.77 14.83
CA CYS A 179 -0.20 -4.94 15.56
C CYS A 179 -0.40 -5.10 17.06
N ASP A 180 0.36 -6.00 17.68
CA ASP A 180 0.45 -6.07 19.15
C ASP A 180 1.54 -5.09 19.64
N PRO A 181 1.18 -4.01 20.35
CA PRO A 181 2.14 -3.03 20.85
C PRO A 181 3.07 -3.57 21.94
N ALA A 182 2.81 -4.76 22.50
CA ALA A 182 3.58 -5.32 23.61
C ALA A 182 4.97 -5.90 23.21
N ALA A 183 5.25 -6.08 21.92
CA ALA A 183 6.52 -6.67 21.47
C ALA A 183 7.69 -5.67 21.35
N GLY A 184 7.45 -4.37 21.62
CA GLY A 184 8.43 -3.29 21.40
C GLY A 184 9.15 -2.77 22.64
N GLN A 185 8.88 -3.28 23.85
CA GLN A 185 9.62 -2.92 25.06
C GLN A 185 10.56 -4.07 25.45
N VAL A 186 11.73 -4.11 24.81
CA VAL A 186 12.91 -4.68 25.45
C VAL A 186 13.55 -3.55 26.25
N LEU A 187 13.42 -3.63 27.57
CA LEU A 187 14.15 -2.82 28.55
C LEU A 187 15.66 -3.05 28.43
#